data_AF-A0A370X3N5-F1
#
_entry.id   AF-A0A370X3N5-F1
#
_cell.length_a   1.000
_cell.length_b   1.000
_cell.length_c   1.000
_cell.angle_alpha   90.00
_cell.angle_beta   90.00
_cell.angle_gamma   90.00
#
_symmetry.space_group_name_H-M   'P 1'
#
loop_
_entity.id
_entity.type
_entity.pdbx_description
1 polymer ?
#
loop_
_entity_poly.entity_id
_entity_poly.type
_entity_poly.pdbx_seq_one_letter_code
_entity_poly.pdbx_strand_id
1 'polypeptide(L)'
;MFGWLAARSIPLCRRAPRALASRRIRPITPHAWLDLLPALGSVLYLHTRSTAVMGDVFPSGMLVSHRAFAPLLEARWLVAVCVVTDDGPREWCECVDHLGRTRARWHLLPDSDYLAWDALTASCQADTDMLARIDAQPLRPDHACVVNFRVRHLAGLDVLEHDTAVALSPLGDHLAARIAHAEAVLLAS
;
A
#
# COMPACT_ATOMS: atom_id res chain seq x y z
N MET A 1 30.21 -50.70 3.07
CA MET A 1 29.62 -50.37 1.75
C MET A 1 28.21 -49.86 2.00
N PHE A 2 28.00 -48.53 2.01
CA PHE A 2 26.66 -47.96 2.12
C PHE A 2 26.30 -47.33 0.77
N GLY A 3 25.44 -48.04 0.05
CA GLY A 3 24.92 -47.68 -1.25
C GLY A 3 23.83 -46.61 -1.13
N TRP A 4 23.92 -45.65 -2.03
CA TRP A 4 22.99 -44.56 -2.24
C TRP A 4 21.65 -45.06 -2.79
N LEU A 5 20.54 -44.47 -2.32
CA LEU A 5 19.35 -44.28 -3.14
C LEU A 5 18.86 -42.85 -2.94
N ALA A 6 19.17 -42.02 -3.93
CA ALA A 6 18.63 -40.68 -4.10
C ALA A 6 17.14 -40.78 -4.44
N ALA A 7 16.27 -40.50 -3.47
CA ALA A 7 14.87 -40.24 -3.75
C ALA A 7 14.76 -38.82 -4.32
N ARG A 8 14.61 -38.72 -5.64
CA ARG A 8 14.15 -37.51 -6.33
C ARG A 8 12.77 -37.15 -5.77
N SER A 9 12.71 -36.14 -4.91
CA SER A 9 11.46 -35.48 -4.54
C SER A 9 10.94 -34.71 -5.76
N ILE A 10 9.88 -35.26 -6.36
CA ILE A 10 9.07 -34.57 -7.38
C ILE A 10 8.43 -33.36 -6.69
N PRO A 11 8.58 -32.12 -7.21
CA PRO A 11 7.83 -30.99 -6.69
C PRO A 11 6.40 -31.14 -7.18
N LEU A 12 5.56 -31.80 -6.38
CA LEU A 12 4.11 -31.72 -6.55
C LEU A 12 3.69 -30.26 -6.33
N CYS A 13 3.24 -29.65 -7.41
CA CYS A 13 2.89 -28.24 -7.49
C CYS A 13 2.07 -27.77 -6.28
N ARG A 14 2.60 -26.74 -5.63
CA ARG A 14 1.98 -25.88 -4.61
C ARG A 14 0.56 -25.47 -5.04
N ARG A 15 -0.47 -26.17 -4.58
CA ARG A 15 -1.72 -25.50 -4.20
C ARG A 15 -1.47 -24.89 -2.83
N ALA A 16 -0.88 -23.70 -2.83
CA ALA A 16 -0.83 -22.89 -1.62
C ALA A 16 -2.29 -22.70 -1.14
N PRO A 17 -2.59 -22.92 0.15
CA PRO A 17 -3.90 -22.59 0.68
C PRO A 17 -4.20 -21.12 0.37
N ARG A 18 -5.44 -20.84 -0.05
CA ARG A 18 -5.95 -19.49 -0.30
C ARG A 18 -5.56 -18.65 0.92
N ALA A 19 -4.61 -17.73 0.75
CA ALA A 19 -4.04 -17.00 1.87
C ALA A 19 -5.19 -16.39 2.67
N LEU A 20 -5.21 -16.62 3.99
CA LEU A 20 -6.24 -16.04 4.84
C LEU A 20 -6.06 -14.53 4.78
N ALA A 21 -6.97 -13.88 4.06
CA ALA A 21 -6.98 -12.45 3.85
C ALA A 21 -8.11 -11.83 4.65
N SER A 22 -7.76 -11.01 5.64
CA SER A 22 -8.71 -10.12 6.29
C SER A 22 -8.73 -8.81 5.53
N ARG A 23 -9.92 -8.34 5.15
CA ARG A 23 -10.12 -7.06 4.47
C ARG A 23 -11.20 -6.27 5.17
N ARG A 24 -10.88 -5.02 5.47
CA ARG A 24 -11.78 -4.07 6.11
C ARG A 24 -11.71 -2.77 5.33
N ILE A 25 -12.82 -2.09 5.17
CA ILE A 25 -12.94 -0.87 4.38
C ILE A 25 -13.57 0.25 5.21
N ARG A 26 -13.20 1.49 4.89
CA ARG A 26 -13.93 2.68 5.35
C ARG A 26 -13.95 3.76 4.27
N PRO A 27 -14.98 4.62 4.25
CA PRO A 27 -14.90 5.87 3.50
C PRO A 27 -13.78 6.75 4.07
N ILE A 28 -13.16 7.55 3.19
CA ILE A 28 -12.14 8.51 3.58
C ILE A 28 -12.27 9.80 2.76
N THR A 29 -12.00 10.93 3.40
CA THR A 29 -11.86 12.21 2.73
C THR A 29 -10.39 12.46 2.43
N PRO A 30 -10.05 13.19 1.34
CA PRO A 30 -8.65 13.51 1.05
C PRO A 30 -7.94 14.22 2.21
N HIS A 31 -8.61 15.16 2.88
CA HIS A 31 -8.03 15.88 4.03
C HIS A 31 -7.66 14.97 5.20
N ALA A 32 -8.34 13.83 5.39
CA ALA A 32 -7.99 12.89 6.46
C ALA A 32 -6.57 12.34 6.30
N TRP A 33 -6.01 12.32 5.08
CA TRP A 33 -4.63 11.88 4.86
C TRP A 33 -3.59 12.79 5.52
N LEU A 34 -3.92 14.07 5.70
CA LEU A 34 -3.01 15.04 6.29
C LEU A 34 -2.69 14.69 7.74
N ASP A 35 -3.64 14.10 8.46
CA ASP A 35 -3.45 13.66 9.84
C ASP A 35 -2.91 12.22 9.92
N LEU A 36 -3.38 11.34 9.02
CA LEU A 36 -3.14 9.91 9.11
C LEU A 36 -1.77 9.47 8.57
N LEU A 37 -1.36 9.98 7.42
CA LEU A 37 -0.16 9.48 6.73
C LEU A 37 1.15 9.86 7.42
N PRO A 38 1.33 11.10 7.94
CA PRO A 38 2.57 11.46 8.62
C PRO A 38 2.84 10.65 9.89
N ALA A 39 1.79 10.13 10.53
CA ALA A 39 1.93 9.31 11.72
C ALA A 39 2.44 7.88 11.44
N LEU A 40 2.31 7.37 10.20
CA LEU A 40 2.67 5.98 9.87
C LEU A 40 4.18 5.72 9.82
N GLY A 41 5.01 6.76 9.75
CA GLY A 41 6.43 6.61 9.48
C GLY A 41 6.71 6.08 8.07
N SER A 42 7.72 5.23 7.93
CA SER A 42 8.17 4.75 6.63
C SER A 42 7.29 3.62 6.10
N VAL A 43 6.77 3.78 4.88
CA VAL A 43 5.95 2.77 4.19
C VAL A 43 6.45 2.53 2.77
N LEU A 44 6.20 1.34 2.24
CA LEU A 44 6.43 1.07 0.82
C LEU A 44 5.18 1.47 0.03
N TYR A 45 5.28 2.53 -0.77
CA TYR A 45 4.21 3.02 -1.62
C TYR A 45 4.32 2.46 -3.04
N LEU A 46 3.25 1.84 -3.51
CA LEU A 46 3.11 1.33 -4.87
C LEU A 46 1.98 2.07 -5.56
N HIS A 47 2.22 2.46 -6.80
CA HIS A 47 1.21 3.12 -7.61
C HIS A 47 1.40 2.75 -9.08
N THR A 48 0.37 3.04 -9.88
CA THR A 48 0.50 3.05 -11.33
C THR A 48 0.78 4.49 -11.77
N ARG A 49 1.67 4.70 -12.74
CA ARG A 49 1.77 6.00 -13.43
C ARG A 49 0.46 6.23 -14.19
N SER A 50 -0.43 7.04 -13.61
CA SER A 50 -1.66 7.41 -14.30
C SER A 50 -1.32 8.32 -15.49
N THR A 51 -1.58 7.84 -16.71
CA THR A 51 -1.72 8.70 -17.89
C THR A 51 -3.11 9.34 -17.97
N ALA A 52 -4.05 8.86 -17.15
CA ALA A 52 -5.39 9.42 -17.09
C ALA A 52 -5.34 10.86 -16.61
N VAL A 53 -6.09 11.72 -17.30
CA VAL A 53 -6.38 13.08 -16.88
C VAL A 53 -6.93 12.98 -15.46
N MET A 54 -6.27 13.65 -14.52
CA MET A 54 -6.76 13.73 -13.14
C MET A 54 -8.21 14.21 -13.16
N GLY A 55 -9.05 13.65 -12.28
CA GLY A 55 -10.45 14.07 -12.22
C GLY A 55 -10.59 15.57 -12.01
N ASP A 56 -11.66 16.18 -12.54
CA ASP A 56 -11.87 17.63 -12.51
C ASP A 56 -12.04 18.21 -11.08
N VAL A 57 -12.26 17.36 -10.07
CA VAL A 57 -12.57 17.79 -8.69
C VAL A 57 -11.43 17.46 -7.75
N PHE A 58 -10.59 18.46 -7.49
CA PHE A 58 -9.58 18.41 -6.45
C PHE A 58 -10.13 18.90 -5.11
N PRO A 59 -9.65 18.34 -3.98
CA PRO A 59 -9.98 18.89 -2.66
C PRO A 59 -9.45 20.32 -2.54
N SER A 60 -10.34 21.26 -2.22
CA SER A 60 -9.95 22.65 -1.96
C SER A 60 -8.96 22.72 -0.80
N GLY A 61 -7.92 23.54 -0.96
CA GLY A 61 -6.92 23.78 0.07
C GLY A 61 -5.86 22.69 0.23
N MET A 62 -5.88 21.61 -0.55
CA MET A 62 -4.91 20.51 -0.44
C MET A 62 -4.18 20.28 -1.76
N LEU A 63 -2.86 20.07 -1.68
CA LEU A 63 -1.99 19.75 -2.80
C LEU A 63 -1.11 18.54 -2.47
N VAL A 64 -0.54 17.93 -3.51
CA VAL A 64 0.55 16.96 -3.38
C VAL A 64 1.80 17.50 -4.05
N SER A 65 2.98 17.29 -3.45
CA SER A 65 4.25 17.75 -4.02
C SER A 65 4.69 16.93 -5.24
N HIS A 66 4.23 15.68 -5.35
CA HIS A 66 4.62 14.76 -6.41
C HIS A 66 3.40 14.11 -7.08
N ARG A 67 3.44 13.97 -8.41
CA ARG A 67 2.33 13.37 -9.18
C ARG A 67 2.03 11.92 -8.79
N ALA A 68 3.01 11.19 -8.24
CA ALA A 68 2.78 9.84 -7.73
C ALA A 68 1.69 9.78 -6.64
N PHE A 69 1.47 10.88 -5.91
CA PHE A 69 0.52 10.96 -4.80
C PHE A 69 -0.86 11.48 -5.20
N ALA A 70 -1.07 11.79 -6.48
CA ALA A 70 -2.37 12.09 -7.05
C ALA A 70 -3.50 11.11 -6.62
N PRO A 71 -3.26 9.78 -6.55
CA PRO A 71 -4.24 8.82 -6.03
C PRO A 71 -4.82 9.14 -4.65
N LEU A 72 -4.06 9.80 -3.78
CA LEU A 72 -4.51 10.15 -2.42
C LEU A 72 -5.60 11.24 -2.47
N LEU A 73 -5.54 12.14 -3.46
CA LEU A 73 -6.53 13.21 -3.65
C LEU A 73 -7.87 12.67 -4.21
N GLU A 74 -7.81 11.56 -4.94
CA GLU A 74 -8.98 10.94 -5.59
C GLU A 74 -9.62 9.84 -4.73
N ALA A 75 -8.92 9.38 -3.68
CA ALA A 75 -9.35 8.29 -2.83
C ALA A 75 -10.68 8.61 -2.11
N ARG A 76 -11.63 7.70 -2.22
CA ARG A 76 -12.93 7.73 -1.53
C ARG A 76 -13.06 6.62 -0.52
N TRP A 77 -12.37 5.51 -0.76
CA TRP A 77 -12.31 4.41 0.17
C TRP A 77 -10.89 4.03 0.47
N LEU A 78 -10.71 3.60 1.71
CA LEU A 78 -9.50 2.98 2.21
C LEU A 78 -9.81 1.53 2.53
N VAL A 79 -9.08 0.61 1.92
CA VAL A 79 -9.16 -0.81 2.24
C VAL A 79 -7.92 -1.22 3.00
N ALA A 80 -8.08 -1.61 4.26
CA ALA A 80 -7.03 -2.25 5.05
C ALA A 80 -7.04 -3.76 4.77
N VAL A 81 -5.88 -4.31 4.43
CA VAL A 81 -5.69 -5.71 4.09
C VAL A 81 -4.60 -6.31 4.96
N CYS A 82 -4.88 -7.49 5.51
CA CYS A 82 -3.91 -8.31 6.24
C CYS A 82 -3.93 -9.71 5.65
N VAL A 83 -2.77 -10.21 5.23
CA VAL A 83 -2.60 -11.55 4.67
C VAL A 83 -1.46 -12.28 5.35
N VAL A 84 -1.68 -13.54 5.73
CA VAL A 84 -0.60 -14.42 6.18
C VAL A 84 0.02 -15.12 4.98
N THR A 85 1.30 -14.86 4.72
CA THR A 85 2.09 -15.48 3.66
C THR A 85 3.07 -16.50 4.24
N ASP A 86 3.77 -17.26 3.38
CA ASP A 86 4.86 -18.16 3.78
C ASP A 86 5.98 -17.40 4.55
N ASP A 87 6.07 -16.08 4.35
CA ASP A 87 7.05 -15.19 4.97
C ASP A 87 6.50 -14.37 6.14
N GLY A 88 5.36 -14.82 6.69
CA GLY A 88 4.66 -14.17 7.79
C GLY A 88 3.57 -13.20 7.35
N PRO A 89 2.99 -12.45 8.30
CA PRO A 89 1.94 -11.49 8.01
C PRO A 89 2.43 -10.35 7.12
N ARG A 90 1.53 -9.87 6.28
CA ARG A 90 1.70 -8.72 5.40
C ARG A 90 0.47 -7.84 5.54
N GLU A 91 0.70 -6.57 5.79
CA GLU A 91 -0.35 -5.58 5.96
C GLU A 91 -0.14 -4.41 5.02
N TRP A 92 -1.22 -3.97 4.42
CA TRP A 92 -1.22 -2.83 3.52
C TRP A 92 -2.57 -2.17 3.47
N CYS A 93 -2.57 -0.93 2.98
CA CYS A 93 -3.78 -0.22 2.64
C CYS A 93 -3.86 0.06 1.15
N GLU A 94 -5.07 -0.01 0.60
CA GLU A 94 -5.39 0.31 -0.78
C GLU A 94 -6.20 1.60 -0.82
N CYS A 95 -5.77 2.54 -1.67
CA CYS A 95 -6.51 3.74 -2.01
C CYS A 95 -7.42 3.45 -3.19
N VAL A 96 -8.72 3.61 -2.98
CA VAL A 96 -9.73 3.30 -3.98
C VAL A 96 -10.49 4.57 -4.36
N ASP A 97 -10.55 4.85 -5.66
CA ASP A 97 -11.29 6.01 -6.20
C ASP A 97 -12.80 5.79 -6.16
N HIS A 98 -13.57 6.82 -6.51
CA HIS A 98 -15.05 6.78 -6.58
C HIS A 98 -15.63 5.73 -7.57
N LEU A 99 -14.83 5.20 -8.49
CA LEU A 99 -15.21 4.16 -9.44
C LEU A 99 -14.90 2.74 -8.93
N GLY A 100 -14.38 2.62 -7.70
CA GLY A 100 -13.98 1.35 -7.12
C GLY A 100 -12.62 0.85 -7.62
N ARG A 101 -11.81 1.69 -8.27
CA ARG A 101 -10.49 1.28 -8.78
C ARG A 101 -9.44 1.48 -7.71
N THR A 102 -8.59 0.48 -7.51
CA THR A 102 -7.39 0.67 -6.68
C THR A 102 -6.38 1.51 -7.45
N ARG A 103 -6.03 2.68 -6.92
CA ARG A 103 -5.14 3.65 -7.56
C ARG A 103 -3.73 3.65 -6.99
N ALA A 104 -3.61 3.31 -5.71
CA ALA A 104 -2.35 3.16 -5.02
C ALA A 104 -2.49 2.19 -3.85
N ARG A 105 -1.35 1.71 -3.37
CA ARG A 105 -1.24 0.83 -2.21
C ARG A 105 -0.04 1.24 -1.38
N TRP A 106 -0.12 1.17 -0.06
CA TRP A 106 1.07 1.24 0.79
C TRP A 106 1.14 0.05 1.74
N HIS A 107 2.30 -0.60 1.76
CA HIS A 107 2.59 -1.69 2.69
C HIS A 107 3.29 -1.14 3.92
N LEU A 108 2.92 -1.71 5.07
CA LEU A 108 3.70 -1.53 6.28
C LEU A 108 5.06 -2.23 6.13
N LEU A 109 6.06 -1.56 6.67
CA LEU A 109 7.41 -2.05 6.85
C LEU A 109 7.68 -2.21 8.36
N PRO A 110 8.76 -2.90 8.76
CA PRO A 110 9.17 -2.95 10.17
C PRO A 110 9.44 -1.56 10.76
N ASP A 111 9.76 -0.59 9.91
CA ASP A 111 10.00 0.82 10.23
C ASP A 111 8.72 1.67 10.31
N SER A 112 7.55 1.08 10.06
CA SER A 112 6.26 1.77 10.21
C SER A 112 5.81 1.82 11.67
N ASP A 113 5.10 2.88 12.04
CA ASP A 113 4.44 2.98 13.35
C ASP A 113 3.16 2.13 13.36
N TYR A 114 3.21 1.02 14.08
CA TYR A 114 2.10 0.09 14.18
C TYR A 114 0.91 0.62 15.00
N LEU A 115 1.13 1.56 15.91
CA LEU A 115 0.03 2.20 16.66
C LEU A 115 -0.72 3.18 15.77
N ALA A 116 0.01 3.92 14.93
CA ALA A 116 -0.60 4.76 13.90
C ALA A 116 -1.40 3.93 12.88
N TRP A 117 -0.88 2.75 12.50
CA TRP A 117 -1.61 1.78 11.68
C TRP A 117 -2.91 1.32 12.34
N ASP A 118 -2.87 0.94 13.61
CA ASP A 118 -4.07 0.49 14.33
C ASP A 118 -5.12 1.61 14.40
N ALA A 119 -4.71 2.83 14.74
CA ALA A 119 -5.58 4.01 14.73
C ALA A 119 -6.18 4.29 13.33
N LEU A 120 -5.38 4.14 12.28
CA LEU A 120 -5.83 4.29 10.90
C LEU A 120 -6.85 3.22 10.50
N THR A 121 -6.73 1.99 10.99
CA THR A 121 -7.62 0.88 10.61
C THR A 121 -8.77 0.62 11.59
N ALA A 122 -8.81 1.30 12.74
CA ALA A 122 -9.80 1.10 13.79
C ALA A 122 -11.26 1.28 13.31
N SER A 123 -11.50 2.23 12.39
CA SER A 123 -12.83 2.48 11.84
C SER A 123 -13.18 1.64 10.61
N CYS A 124 -12.27 0.77 10.14
CA CYS A 124 -12.53 -0.08 8.98
C CYS A 124 -13.43 -1.25 9.36
N GLN A 125 -14.44 -1.51 8.53
CA GLN A 125 -15.43 -2.57 8.73
C GLN A 125 -15.45 -3.56 7.56
N ALA A 126 -15.96 -4.76 7.78
CA ALA A 126 -16.16 -5.70 6.68
C ALA A 126 -17.39 -5.28 5.85
N ASP A 127 -17.20 -5.01 4.57
CA ASP A 127 -18.27 -4.73 3.60
C ASP A 127 -18.00 -5.58 2.34
N THR A 128 -18.64 -6.74 2.30
CA THR A 128 -18.40 -7.74 1.25
C THR A 128 -18.77 -7.22 -0.14
N ASP A 129 -19.86 -6.45 -0.25
CA ASP A 129 -20.37 -5.98 -1.55
C ASP A 129 -19.44 -4.93 -2.15
N MET A 130 -18.97 -3.98 -1.33
CA MET A 130 -18.01 -2.98 -1.78
C MET A 130 -16.65 -3.61 -2.10
N LEU A 131 -16.18 -4.54 -1.27
CA LEU A 131 -14.93 -5.26 -1.52
C LEU A 131 -14.96 -6.06 -2.83
N ALA A 132 -16.11 -6.69 -3.15
CA ALA A 132 -16.28 -7.41 -4.42
C ALA A 132 -16.18 -6.48 -5.65
N ARG A 133 -16.67 -5.24 -5.55
CA ARG A 133 -16.51 -4.24 -6.64
C ARG A 133 -15.06 -3.83 -6.83
N ILE A 134 -14.31 -3.70 -5.74
CA ILE A 134 -12.90 -3.33 -5.75
C ILE A 134 -12.04 -4.43 -6.38
N ASP A 135 -12.34 -5.70 -6.07
CA ASP A 135 -11.63 -6.86 -6.60
C ASP A 135 -11.77 -7.03 -8.11
N ALA A 136 -12.80 -6.45 -8.71
CA ALA A 136 -12.96 -6.46 -10.16
C ALA A 136 -11.84 -5.68 -10.88
N GLN A 137 -11.16 -4.75 -10.20
CA GLN A 137 -10.14 -3.88 -10.78
C GLN A 137 -8.91 -3.80 -9.87
N PRO A 138 -8.12 -4.89 -9.78
CA PRO A 138 -6.94 -4.94 -8.92
C PRO A 138 -5.85 -4.00 -9.43
N LEU A 139 -5.06 -3.46 -8.50
CA LEU A 139 -3.89 -2.66 -8.85
C LEU A 139 -2.88 -3.50 -9.64
N ARG A 140 -2.28 -2.86 -10.63
CA ARG A 140 -1.08 -3.33 -11.33
C ARG A 140 -0.04 -2.23 -11.22
N PRO A 141 0.73 -2.22 -10.13
CA PRO A 141 1.69 -1.16 -9.92
C PRO A 141 2.81 -1.27 -10.97
N ASP A 142 3.33 -0.14 -11.41
CA ASP A 142 4.52 -0.04 -12.26
C ASP A 142 5.65 0.75 -11.58
N HIS A 143 5.35 1.33 -10.41
CA HIS A 143 6.28 2.05 -9.55
C HIS A 143 6.11 1.64 -8.10
N ALA A 144 7.26 1.53 -7.42
CA ALA A 144 7.36 1.28 -5.99
C ALA A 144 8.45 2.19 -5.41
N CYS A 145 8.16 2.88 -4.30
CA CYS A 145 9.13 3.70 -3.60
C CYS A 145 8.87 3.65 -2.09
N VAL A 146 9.93 3.79 -1.30
CA VAL A 146 9.80 3.99 0.14
C VAL A 146 9.51 5.46 0.38
N VAL A 147 8.50 5.74 1.19
CA VAL A 147 8.09 7.12 1.51
C VAL A 147 7.86 7.27 3.00
N ASN A 148 8.23 8.43 3.52
CA ASN A 148 7.75 8.94 4.79
C ASN A 148 6.95 10.20 4.46
N PHE A 149 5.65 10.19 4.75
CA PHE A 149 4.78 11.31 4.42
C PHE A 149 4.95 12.44 5.43
N ARG A 150 4.81 13.68 4.97
CA ARG A 150 4.72 14.84 5.85
C ARG A 150 3.81 15.89 5.25
N VAL A 151 3.32 16.78 6.10
CA VAL A 151 2.48 17.90 5.68
C VAL A 151 3.24 19.20 5.86
N ARG A 152 3.16 20.06 4.86
CA ARG A 152 3.69 21.42 4.90
C ARG A 152 2.61 22.42 4.53
N HIS A 153 2.45 23.44 5.36
CA HIS A 153 1.54 24.54 5.07
C HIS A 153 2.24 25.60 4.21
N LEU A 154 1.65 25.96 3.07
CA LEU A 154 2.19 26.95 2.14
C LEU A 154 1.07 27.85 1.60
N ALA A 155 1.11 29.14 1.93
CA ALA A 155 0.16 30.14 1.44
C ALA A 155 -1.33 29.75 1.62
N GLY A 156 -1.66 29.13 2.77
CA GLY A 156 -3.03 28.67 3.06
C GLY A 156 -3.41 27.33 2.41
N LEU A 157 -2.45 26.63 1.83
CA LEU A 157 -2.62 25.28 1.28
C LEU A 157 -1.87 24.26 2.12
N ASP A 158 -2.48 23.10 2.31
CA ASP A 158 -1.87 21.92 2.91
C ASP A 158 -1.21 21.09 1.81
N VAL A 159 0.12 21.00 1.83
CA VAL A 159 0.89 20.23 0.85
C VAL A 159 1.31 18.91 1.49
N LEU A 160 0.74 17.82 1.01
CA LEU A 160 1.21 16.48 1.33
C LEU A 160 2.45 16.18 0.48
N GLU A 161 3.55 15.97 1.17
CA GLU A 161 4.85 15.69 0.57
C GLU A 161 5.50 14.47 1.22
N HIS A 162 6.70 14.12 0.76
CA HIS A 162 7.47 13.03 1.32
C HIS A 162 8.91 13.47 1.60
N ASP A 163 9.56 12.77 2.51
CA ASP A 163 11.00 12.91 2.68
C ASP A 163 11.74 12.26 1.51
N THR A 164 12.77 12.94 1.01
CA THR A 164 13.58 12.49 -0.12
C THR A 164 14.69 11.53 0.30
N ALA A 165 14.94 11.38 1.60
CA ALA A 165 15.95 10.49 2.15
C ALA A 165 15.34 9.72 3.33
N VAL A 166 14.68 8.61 3.01
CA VAL A 166 14.13 7.70 4.02
C VAL A 166 15.17 6.62 4.28
N ALA A 167 15.76 6.63 5.48
CA ALA A 167 16.65 5.56 5.91
C ALA A 167 15.79 4.45 6.53
N LEU A 168 15.78 3.28 5.89
CA LEU A 168 15.17 2.08 6.46
C LEU A 168 16.20 1.29 7.28
N SER A 169 15.67 0.52 8.23
CA SER A 169 16.42 -0.59 8.81
C SER A 169 16.79 -1.63 7.73
N PRO A 170 17.86 -2.42 7.92
CA PRO A 170 18.21 -3.49 6.99
C PRO A 170 17.08 -4.51 6.77
N LEU A 171 16.23 -4.71 7.78
CA LEU A 171 15.06 -5.58 7.68
C LEU A 171 13.96 -4.95 6.82
N GLY A 172 13.71 -3.65 6.97
CA GLY A 172 12.79 -2.89 6.14
C GLY A 172 13.21 -2.84 4.69
N ASP A 173 14.48 -2.57 4.42
CA ASP A 173 15.05 -2.60 3.07
C ASP A 173 14.84 -3.96 2.39
N HIS A 174 15.17 -5.03 3.11
CA HIS A 174 14.99 -6.39 2.60
C HIS A 174 13.52 -6.70 2.33
N LEU A 175 12.62 -6.34 3.24
CA LEU A 175 11.18 -6.56 3.05
C LEU A 175 10.62 -5.74 1.88
N ALA A 176 11.00 -4.48 1.76
CA ALA A 176 10.57 -3.60 0.68
C ALA A 176 10.99 -4.15 -0.69
N ALA A 177 12.25 -4.56 -0.83
CA ALA A 177 12.77 -5.18 -2.04
C ALA A 177 12.03 -6.47 -2.40
N ARG A 178 11.70 -7.30 -1.40
CA ARG A 178 10.95 -8.54 -1.60
C ARG A 178 9.51 -8.29 -2.04
N ILE A 179 8.83 -7.32 -1.46
CA ILE A 179 7.46 -6.96 -1.87
C ILE A 179 7.48 -6.40 -3.29
N ALA A 180 8.40 -5.48 -3.60
CA ALA A 180 8.56 -4.93 -4.95
C ALA A 180 8.83 -6.04 -5.98
N HIS A 181 9.69 -7.00 -5.65
CA HIS A 181 9.95 -8.16 -6.51
C HIS A 181 8.70 -9.05 -6.71
N ALA A 182 7.92 -9.31 -5.65
CA ALA A 182 6.70 -10.10 -5.73
C ALA A 182 5.61 -9.41 -6.58
N GLU A 183 5.58 -8.08 -6.58
CA GLU A 183 4.69 -7.26 -7.41
C GLU A 183 5.27 -7.01 -8.83
N ALA A 184 6.46 -7.55 -9.13
CA ALA A 184 7.19 -7.38 -10.39
C ALA A 184 7.51 -5.92 -10.75
N VAL A 185 7.84 -5.10 -9.73
CA VAL A 185 8.16 -3.68 -9.86
C VAL A 185 9.57 -3.40 -9.33
N LEU A 186 10.26 -2.43 -9.95
CA LEU A 186 11.54 -1.94 -9.44
C LEU A 186 11.33 -0.98 -8.28
N LEU A 187 12.03 -1.24 -7.18
CA LEU A 187 12.08 -0.32 -6.06
C LEU A 187 12.93 0.90 -6.45
N ALA A 188 12.31 2.08 -6.47
CA ALA A 188 13.01 3.34 -6.64
C ALA A 188 13.76 3.69 -5.35
N SER A 189 15.02 4.06 -5.52
CA SER A 189 15.92 4.60 -4.48
C SER A 189 15.62 6.04 -4.16
#